data_AF-A0A4Y1X2D3-F1
#
_entry.id   AF-A0A4Y1X2D3-F1
#
_cell.length_a   1.000
_cell.length_b   1.000
_cell.length_c   1.000
_cell.angle_alpha   90.00
_cell.angle_beta   90.00
_cell.angle_gamma   90.00
#
_symmetry.space_group_name_H-M   'P 1'
#
loop_
_entity.id
_entity.type
_entity.pdbx_description
1 polymer ?
#
loop_
_entity_poly.entity_id
_entity_poly.type
_entity_poly.pdbx_seq_one_letter_code
_entity_poly.pdbx_strand_id
1 'polypeptide(L)'
;MQGGCSSRPGMAHTNILSRRLNREAINLGFSGNGQLDYEIAHLMAEVDAGVFVLDFVPNVTVEQIETKLLPFYRILRDRRPDTPIVFVEDPVFPHTFFDVKAAASVRRLNAALAEHYRRLRESGERNIYYSLRCAFCGAVGDHGSRR
;
A
#
# COMPACT_ATOMS: atom_id res chain seq x y z
N MET A 1 -10.91 12.02 3.53
CA MET A 1 -11.51 13.34 3.77
C MET A 1 -11.37 14.18 2.50
N GLN A 2 -12.48 14.65 1.95
CA GLN A 2 -12.48 15.74 0.97
C GLN A 2 -11.90 17.00 1.60
N GLY A 3 -11.21 17.78 0.78
CA GLY A 3 -10.53 19.00 1.20
C GLY A 3 -11.46 20.07 1.75
N GLY A 4 -10.97 20.76 2.77
CA GLY A 4 -11.43 22.08 3.18
C GLY A 4 -10.22 23.02 3.25
N CYS A 5 -10.05 23.82 2.18
CA CYS A 5 -9.48 25.18 2.08
C CYS A 5 -8.37 25.62 3.06
N SER A 6 -7.30 26.35 2.71
CA SER A 6 -6.70 26.98 1.52
C SER A 6 -5.32 27.51 2.02
N SER A 7 -4.24 27.65 1.25
CA SER A 7 -3.91 28.94 0.60
C SER A 7 -2.49 28.92 0.01
N ARG A 8 -2.29 28.20 -1.10
CA ARG A 8 -1.28 28.48 -2.16
C ARG A 8 -1.31 27.33 -3.19
N PRO A 9 -1.46 27.60 -4.50
CA PRO A 9 -1.50 26.56 -5.55
C PRO A 9 -0.20 25.75 -5.73
N GLY A 10 0.80 25.92 -4.86
CA GLY A 10 2.14 25.34 -5.01
C GLY A 10 2.56 24.31 -3.96
N MET A 11 1.70 23.95 -2.99
CA MET A 11 2.06 23.04 -1.89
C MET A 11 1.10 21.86 -1.71
N ALA A 12 0.58 21.29 -2.81
CA ALA A 12 0.04 19.95 -2.73
C ALA A 12 1.19 18.98 -2.38
N HIS A 13 0.99 18.17 -1.35
CA HIS A 13 1.94 17.19 -0.80
C HIS A 13 2.45 16.17 -1.84
N THR A 14 1.91 16.19 -3.06
CA THR A 14 2.37 15.46 -4.25
C THR A 14 3.70 15.97 -4.82
N ASN A 15 4.11 17.22 -4.57
CA ASN A 15 5.32 17.80 -5.18
C ASN A 15 6.64 17.53 -4.45
N ILE A 16 6.63 17.08 -3.19
CA ILE A 16 7.88 16.87 -2.42
C ILE A 16 8.44 15.45 -2.63
N LEU A 17 7.58 14.45 -2.83
CA LEU A 17 8.00 13.06 -3.10
C LEU A 17 8.58 12.87 -4.51
N SER A 18 8.05 13.58 -5.51
CA SER A 18 8.52 13.51 -6.91
C SER A 18 10.00 13.95 -7.07
N ARG A 19 10.47 14.91 -6.26
CA ARG A 19 11.81 15.51 -6.42
C ARG A 19 12.94 14.74 -5.75
N ARG A 20 12.67 13.81 -4.82
CA ARG A 20 13.72 13.06 -4.10
C ARG A 20 13.99 11.65 -4.65
N LEU A 21 13.10 11.10 -5.47
CA LEU A 21 13.22 9.73 -6.01
C LEU A 21 13.28 9.65 -7.53
N ASN A 22 13.23 10.79 -8.24
CA ASN A 22 13.19 10.88 -9.71
C ASN A 22 12.17 9.90 -10.36
N ARG A 23 11.04 9.70 -9.68
CA ARG A 23 9.99 8.76 -10.08
C ARG A 23 8.62 9.36 -9.79
N GLU A 24 7.74 9.26 -10.77
CA GLU A 24 6.33 9.65 -10.64
C GLU A 24 5.61 8.65 -9.72
N ALA A 25 4.94 9.16 -8.69
CA ALA A 25 4.09 8.36 -7.83
C ALA A 25 2.65 8.44 -8.37
N ILE A 26 2.24 7.42 -9.14
CA ILE A 26 0.87 7.31 -9.62
C ILE A 26 0.03 6.66 -8.52
N ASN A 27 -0.80 7.46 -7.85
CA ASN A 27 -1.77 6.94 -6.89
C ASN A 27 -3.05 6.54 -7.62
N LEU A 28 -3.25 5.22 -7.79
CA LEU A 28 -4.48 4.66 -8.36
C LEU A 28 -5.51 4.26 -7.28
N GLY A 29 -5.24 4.60 -6.01
CA GLY A 29 -6.17 4.44 -4.90
C GLY A 29 -7.26 5.52 -4.96
N PHE A 30 -8.41 5.18 -5.53
CA PHE A 30 -9.61 6.00 -5.36
C PHE A 30 -10.11 5.86 -3.92
N SER A 31 -10.38 6.99 -3.25
CA SER A 31 -10.83 7.05 -1.86
C SER A 31 -12.05 6.13 -1.63
N GLY A 32 -11.84 5.00 -0.93
CA GLY A 32 -12.89 4.02 -0.60
C GLY A 32 -13.07 2.87 -1.60
N ASN A 33 -12.31 2.81 -2.70
CA ASN A 33 -12.50 1.82 -3.77
C ASN A 33 -11.24 0.97 -4.07
N GLY A 34 -10.26 0.94 -3.18
CA GLY A 34 -9.10 0.05 -3.31
C GLY A 34 -9.44 -1.40 -2.93
N GLN A 35 -10.35 -2.05 -3.66
CA GLN A 35 -10.95 -3.34 -3.27
C GLN A 35 -10.35 -4.58 -3.97
N LEU A 36 -9.09 -4.49 -4.41
CA LEU A 36 -8.41 -5.50 -5.23
C LEU A 36 -9.13 -5.75 -6.57
N ASP A 37 -9.58 -4.68 -7.23
CA ASP A 37 -10.23 -4.78 -8.53
C ASP A 37 -9.23 -5.10 -9.65
N TYR A 38 -9.52 -6.12 -10.43
CA TYR A 38 -8.59 -6.64 -11.44
C TYR A 38 -8.36 -5.68 -12.59
N GLU A 39 -9.34 -4.82 -12.91
CA GLU A 39 -9.15 -3.75 -13.90
C GLU A 39 -8.05 -2.76 -13.45
N ILE A 40 -7.98 -2.47 -12.15
CA ILE A 40 -6.90 -1.63 -11.59
C ILE A 40 -5.56 -2.37 -11.67
N ALA A 41 -5.53 -3.68 -11.42
CA ALA A 41 -4.31 -4.48 -11.60
C ALA A 41 -3.82 -4.45 -13.06
N HIS A 42 -4.72 -4.59 -14.04
CA HIS A 42 -4.38 -4.51 -15.46
C HIS A 42 -3.82 -3.14 -15.83
N LEU A 43 -4.47 -2.06 -15.38
CA LEU A 43 -3.98 -0.70 -15.61
C LEU A 43 -2.60 -0.48 -14.96
N MET A 44 -2.41 -0.92 -13.73
CA MET A 44 -1.12 -0.86 -13.04
C MET A 44 -0.03 -1.61 -13.81
N ALA A 45 -0.36 -2.79 -14.35
CA ALA A 45 0.57 -3.64 -15.08
C ALA A 45 1.06 -3.01 -16.40
N GLU A 46 0.26 -2.13 -17.01
CA GLU A 46 0.63 -1.39 -18.23
C GLU A 46 1.68 -0.30 -17.95
N VAL A 47 1.69 0.28 -16.75
CA VAL A 47 2.63 1.34 -16.36
C VAL A 47 4.03 0.76 -16.16
N ASP A 48 5.04 1.44 -16.71
CA ASP A 48 6.46 1.13 -16.45
C ASP A 48 6.89 1.62 -15.06
N ALA A 49 6.34 0.97 -14.04
CA ALA A 49 6.56 1.33 -12.66
C ALA A 49 7.89 0.74 -12.16
N GLY A 50 8.60 1.58 -11.42
CA GLY A 50 9.82 1.18 -10.74
C GLY A 50 9.62 0.36 -9.46
N VAL A 51 8.40 0.36 -8.92
CA VAL A 51 7.93 -0.38 -7.75
C VAL A 51 6.40 -0.28 -7.72
N PHE A 52 5.72 -1.35 -7.31
CA PHE A 52 4.31 -1.31 -6.94
C PHE A 52 4.18 -1.36 -5.43
N VAL A 53 3.35 -0.48 -4.87
CA VAL A 53 3.02 -0.45 -3.44
C VAL A 53 1.53 -0.76 -3.30
N LEU A 54 1.22 -1.85 -2.61
CA LEU A 54 -0.13 -2.37 -2.43
C LEU A 54 -0.63 -2.01 -1.04
N ASP A 55 -1.41 -0.94 -0.97
CA ASP A 55 -1.91 -0.34 0.25
C ASP A 55 -3.45 -0.30 0.29
N PHE A 56 -4.05 -1.49 0.32
CA PHE A 56 -5.50 -1.69 0.18
C PHE A 56 -6.21 -2.11 1.48
N VAL A 57 -5.45 -2.50 2.52
CA VAL A 57 -5.98 -3.03 3.80
C VAL A 57 -7.16 -2.23 4.37
N PRO A 58 -7.14 -0.88 4.43
CA PRO A 58 -8.27 -0.15 5.02
C PRO A 58 -9.58 -0.22 4.21
N ASN A 59 -9.56 -0.74 2.97
CA ASN A 59 -10.70 -0.74 2.05
C ASN A 59 -11.28 -2.14 1.75
N VAL A 60 -10.71 -3.20 2.34
CA VAL A 60 -11.08 -4.60 2.03
C VAL A 60 -11.54 -5.37 3.26
N THR A 61 -12.19 -6.50 2.99
CA THR A 61 -12.52 -7.55 3.97
C THR A 61 -11.51 -8.69 3.92
N VAL A 62 -11.50 -9.54 4.96
CA VAL A 62 -10.66 -10.76 4.98
C VAL A 62 -11.02 -11.67 3.80
N GLU A 63 -12.32 -11.84 3.50
CA GLU A 63 -12.77 -12.64 2.36
C GLU A 63 -12.21 -12.13 1.03
N GLN A 64 -12.19 -10.81 0.83
CA GLN A 64 -11.58 -10.22 -0.37
C GLN A 64 -10.07 -10.46 -0.44
N ILE A 65 -9.35 -10.40 0.69
CA ILE A 65 -7.92 -10.78 0.72
C ILE A 65 -7.74 -12.24 0.30
N GLU A 66 -8.50 -13.15 0.91
CA GLU A 66 -8.38 -14.58 0.66
C GLU A 66 -8.70 -14.97 -0.79
N THR A 67 -9.64 -14.26 -1.43
CA THR A 67 -10.14 -14.61 -2.77
C THR A 67 -9.50 -13.82 -3.90
N LYS A 68 -9.18 -12.53 -3.68
CA LYS A 68 -8.76 -11.61 -4.76
C LYS A 68 -7.27 -11.28 -4.75
N LEU A 69 -6.57 -11.39 -3.62
CA LEU A 69 -5.19 -10.91 -3.52
C LEU A 69 -4.25 -11.65 -4.48
N LEU A 70 -4.33 -12.97 -4.51
CA LEU A 70 -3.45 -13.78 -5.36
C LEU A 70 -3.70 -13.54 -6.87
N PRO A 71 -4.94 -13.55 -7.38
CA PRO A 71 -5.20 -13.15 -8.77
C PRO A 71 -4.72 -11.74 -9.10
N PHE A 72 -4.99 -10.76 -8.22
CA PHE A 72 -4.53 -9.38 -8.40
C PHE A 72 -3.00 -9.32 -8.50
N TYR A 73 -2.30 -10.00 -7.59
CA TYR A 73 -0.83 -10.11 -7.60
C TYR A 73 -0.31 -10.72 -8.90
N ARG A 74 -0.95 -11.80 -9.40
CA ARG A 74 -0.52 -12.50 -10.62
C ARG A 74 -0.62 -11.62 -11.85
N ILE A 75 -1.69 -10.83 -11.98
CA ILE A 75 -1.81 -9.85 -13.07
C ILE A 75 -0.59 -8.91 -13.13
N LEU A 76 -0.17 -8.39 -11.96
CA LEU A 76 1.02 -7.54 -11.88
C LEU A 76 2.29 -8.32 -12.20
N ARG A 77 2.51 -9.46 -11.55
CA ARG A 77 3.77 -10.23 -11.66
C ARG A 77 3.97 -10.81 -13.05
N ASP A 78 2.92 -11.30 -13.70
CA ASP A 78 3.00 -11.91 -15.03
C ASP A 78 3.41 -10.89 -16.09
N ARG A 79 2.98 -9.63 -15.95
CA ARG A 79 3.35 -8.54 -16.85
C ARG A 79 4.67 -7.87 -16.46
N ARG A 80 4.99 -7.84 -15.17
CA ARG A 80 6.12 -7.14 -14.57
C ARG A 80 6.93 -8.10 -13.68
N PRO A 81 7.64 -9.08 -14.27
CA PRO A 81 8.26 -10.19 -13.55
C PRO A 81 9.32 -9.76 -12.53
N ASP A 82 10.07 -8.71 -12.84
CA ASP A 82 11.19 -8.25 -12.00
C ASP A 82 10.85 -7.04 -11.12
N THR A 83 9.75 -6.34 -11.39
CA THR A 83 9.39 -5.12 -10.66
C THR A 83 9.11 -5.44 -9.19
N PRO A 84 9.73 -4.71 -8.23
CA PRO A 84 9.44 -4.86 -6.82
C PRO A 84 7.96 -4.63 -6.48
N ILE A 85 7.37 -5.50 -5.66
CA ILE A 85 6.00 -5.35 -5.14
C ILE A 85 6.07 -5.31 -3.61
N VAL A 86 5.54 -4.25 -3.01
CA VAL A 86 5.54 -4.02 -1.55
C VAL A 86 4.11 -4.15 -1.03
N PHE A 87 3.87 -5.08 -0.12
CA PHE A 87 2.61 -5.19 0.63
C PHE A 87 2.68 -4.32 1.87
N VAL A 88 1.65 -3.50 2.11
CA VAL A 88 1.59 -2.57 3.24
C VAL A 88 0.50 -2.97 4.21
N GLU A 89 0.87 -3.22 5.47
CA GLU A 89 -0.08 -3.42 6.57
C GLU A 89 -0.62 -2.12 7.12
N ASP A 90 -1.86 -2.15 7.59
CA ASP A 90 -2.46 -1.01 8.30
C ASP A 90 -2.09 -1.01 9.79
N PRO A 91 -1.79 0.14 10.41
CA PRO A 91 -1.34 0.18 11.78
C PRO A 91 -2.50 -0.07 12.73
N VAL A 92 -2.31 -1.00 13.67
CA VAL A 92 -3.26 -1.23 14.75
C VAL A 92 -3.05 -0.15 15.81
N PHE A 93 -3.85 0.91 15.80
CA PHE A 93 -3.76 1.95 16.84
C PHE A 93 -4.34 1.44 18.17
N PRO A 94 -3.54 1.36 19.24
CA PRO A 94 -3.99 0.83 20.54
C PRO A 94 -4.73 1.86 21.41
N HIS A 95 -4.84 3.13 20.97
CA HIS A 95 -5.44 4.22 21.74
C HIS A 95 -6.80 4.67 21.22
N THR A 96 -7.77 3.75 21.23
CA THR A 96 -9.17 4.14 21.36
C THR A 96 -9.80 3.15 22.32
N PHE A 97 -9.96 3.58 23.57
CA PHE A 97 -10.65 2.88 24.66
C PHE A 97 -12.07 2.41 24.30
N PHE A 98 -12.58 2.78 23.11
CA PHE A 98 -13.94 2.52 22.63
C PHE A 98 -14.03 1.59 21.42
N ASP A 99 -12.92 1.14 20.80
CA ASP A 99 -13.01 0.37 19.53
C ASP A 99 -12.12 -0.87 19.45
N VAL A 100 -12.33 -1.78 20.40
CA VAL A 100 -11.71 -3.12 20.42
C VAL A 100 -12.09 -3.92 19.16
N LYS A 101 -13.29 -3.68 18.60
CA LYS A 101 -13.79 -4.40 17.41
C LYS A 101 -13.05 -3.98 16.15
N ALA A 102 -12.83 -2.69 15.91
CA ALA A 102 -12.03 -2.22 14.78
C ALA A 102 -10.58 -2.70 14.90
N ALA A 103 -9.97 -2.62 16.08
CA ALA A 103 -8.61 -3.12 16.29
C ALA A 103 -8.50 -4.63 16.01
N ALA A 104 -9.49 -5.42 16.44
CA ALA A 104 -9.55 -6.85 16.11
C ALA A 104 -9.74 -7.10 14.61
N SER A 105 -10.54 -6.27 13.94
CA SER A 105 -10.75 -6.34 12.49
C SER A 105 -9.45 -6.10 11.71
N VAL A 106 -8.73 -5.02 12.04
CA VAL A 106 -7.44 -4.71 11.39
C VAL A 106 -6.42 -5.83 11.63
N ARG A 107 -6.35 -6.39 12.84
CA ARG A 107 -5.46 -7.54 13.12
C ARG A 107 -5.78 -8.74 12.23
N ARG A 108 -7.06 -9.04 11.99
CA ARG A 108 -7.47 -10.15 11.11
C ARG A 108 -7.08 -9.88 9.65
N LEU A 109 -7.26 -8.65 9.18
CA LEU A 109 -6.86 -8.26 7.82
C LEU A 109 -5.35 -8.37 7.63
N ASN A 110 -4.56 -7.82 8.57
CA ASN A 110 -3.09 -7.94 8.52
C ASN A 110 -2.63 -9.39 8.62
N ALA A 111 -3.26 -10.21 9.46
CA ALA A 111 -2.93 -11.64 9.56
C ALA A 111 -3.18 -12.38 8.25
N ALA A 112 -4.30 -12.11 7.56
CA ALA A 112 -4.59 -12.67 6.25
C ALA A 112 -3.54 -12.22 5.21
N LEU A 113 -3.21 -10.92 5.18
CA LEU A 113 -2.18 -10.38 4.28
C LEU A 113 -0.81 -11.02 4.52
N ALA A 114 -0.39 -11.16 5.78
CA ALA A 114 0.87 -11.77 6.18
C ALA A 114 0.96 -13.24 5.77
N GLU A 115 -0.13 -13.98 5.91
CA GLU A 115 -0.22 -15.38 5.50
C GLU A 115 -0.07 -15.55 3.98
N HIS A 116 -0.73 -14.71 3.19
CA HIS A 116 -0.55 -14.70 1.73
C HIS A 116 0.88 -14.33 1.33
N TYR A 117 1.47 -13.31 1.96
CA TYR A 117 2.87 -12.95 1.73
C TYR A 117 3.82 -14.11 2.05
N ARG A 118 3.62 -14.78 3.18
CA ARG A 118 4.40 -15.96 3.58
C ARG A 118 4.33 -17.08 2.54
N ARG A 119 3.11 -17.41 2.08
CA ARG A 119 2.90 -18.43 1.03
C ARG A 119 3.63 -18.09 -0.27
N LEU A 120 3.57 -16.82 -0.70
CA LEU A 120 4.31 -16.36 -1.89
C LEU A 120 5.82 -16.54 -1.72
N ARG A 121 6.37 -16.19 -0.54
CA ARG A 121 7.80 -16.39 -0.25
C ARG A 121 8.18 -17.87 -0.26
N GLU A 122 7.36 -18.73 0.33
CA GLU A 122 7.57 -20.18 0.37
C GLU A 122 7.48 -20.84 -1.01
N SER A 123 6.65 -20.30 -1.91
CA SER A 123 6.62 -20.73 -3.32
C SER A 123 7.81 -20.23 -4.14
N GLY A 124 8.77 -19.52 -3.53
CA GLY A 124 9.99 -19.04 -4.18
C GLY A 124 9.85 -17.68 -4.88
N GLU A 125 8.78 -16.92 -4.60
CA GLU A 125 8.63 -15.58 -5.18
C GLU A 125 9.72 -14.62 -4.70
N ARG A 126 10.29 -13.90 -5.66
CA ARG A 126 11.37 -12.93 -5.48
C ARG A 126 10.82 -11.51 -5.67
N ASN A 127 11.59 -10.51 -5.24
CA ASN A 127 11.23 -9.09 -5.39
C ASN A 127 9.84 -8.74 -4.83
N ILE A 128 9.49 -9.38 -3.70
CA ILE A 128 8.35 -9.03 -2.88
C ILE A 128 8.83 -8.60 -1.50
N TYR A 129 8.17 -7.60 -0.94
CA TYR A 129 8.53 -7.01 0.35
C TYR A 129 7.28 -6.76 1.18
N TYR A 130 7.48 -6.70 2.50
CA TYR A 130 6.41 -6.49 3.47
C TYR A 130 6.77 -5.29 4.35
N SER A 131 5.86 -4.33 4.51
CA SER A 131 6.11 -3.11 5.27
C SER A 131 4.94 -2.74 6.17
N LEU A 132 5.26 -2.22 7.35
CA LEU A 132 4.29 -1.59 8.24
C LEU A 132 4.04 -0.16 7.73
N ARG A 133 2.78 0.27 7.60
CA ARG A 133 2.45 1.66 7.17
C ARG A 133 3.22 2.73 7.95
N CYS A 134 3.46 2.50 9.25
CA CYS A 134 4.20 3.43 10.11
C CYS A 134 5.66 3.66 9.63
N ALA A 135 6.30 2.63 9.05
CA ALA A 135 7.65 2.75 8.48
C ALA A 135 7.67 3.58 7.19
N PHE A 136 6.58 3.57 6.43
CA PHE A 136 6.44 4.42 5.23
C PHE A 136 6.30 5.91 5.59
N CYS A 137 5.62 6.23 6.70
CA CYS A 137 5.51 7.59 7.21
C CYS A 137 6.84 8.13 7.80
N GLY A 138 7.69 7.26 8.37
CA GLY A 138 8.95 7.65 9.02
C GLY A 138 10.11 7.98 8.07
N ALA A 139 10.09 7.50 6.82
CA ALA A 139 11.15 7.79 5.85
C ALA A 139 11.12 9.22 5.28
N VAL A 140 10.15 10.04 5.68
CA VAL A 140 9.97 11.43 5.19
C VAL A 140 10.42 12.49 6.21
N GLY A 141 10.93 12.10 7.39
CA GLY A 141 11.25 13.06 8.44
C GLY A 141 12.38 12.66 9.38
N ASP A 142 13.61 12.56 8.88
CA ASP A 142 14.76 12.93 9.71
C ASP A 142 15.92 13.51 8.87
N HIS A 143 15.86 14.82 8.65
CA HIS A 143 17.04 15.65 8.47
C HIS A 143 16.97 16.79 9.47
N GLY A 144 17.13 16.42 10.75
CA GLY A 144 17.49 17.33 11.82
C GLY A 144 19.00 17.34 12.04
N SER A 145 19.72 18.18 11.29
CA SER A 145 20.94 18.88 11.68
C SER A 145 21.76 18.30 12.86
N ARG A 146 22.99 17.85 12.57
CA ARG A 146 24.16 18.24 13.35
C ARG A 146 25.40 18.28 12.46
N ARG A 147 26.08 19.43 12.55
CA ARG A 147 27.43 19.68 12.05
C ARG A 147 28.44 18.74 12.70
#